data_AF-A0A261AX69-F1
#
_entry.id   AF-A0A261AX69-F1
#
_cell.length_a   1.000
_cell.length_b   1.000
_cell.length_c   1.000
_cell.angle_alpha   90.00
_cell.angle_beta   90.00
_cell.angle_gamma   90.00
#
_symmetry.space_group_name_H-M   'P 1'
#
loop_
_entity.id
_entity.type
_entity.pdbx_description
1 polymer ?
#
loop_
_entity_poly.entity_id
_entity_poly.type
_entity_poly.pdbx_seq_one_letter_code
_entity_poly.pdbx_strand_id
1 'polypeptide(L)'
;MCFWNIGSTTPSYPCLFCTIHTIFYRPKRSIPLLNLPLFPRRLITKMMEPEEVFYLSLCSHRMKSILVSSKLEIDAFHVRFSSRYIRVCITKSGKNSLIYFTYYKEFMDISQVVFRFLNLRAMFYFNLSFLPSDISEIYNRIISLYSCPHIRWVFDLDQLWLEDLHEYLDIALAGKCHRLSFHAGSISRELLTELMDKIPVTTKLEISSNMPVEFKHPNAFKYKTIDYSEARWATLDDLKSVRNEWIVDLKSTNFDCHDINEFLKYWVNCDEAMLTRLTLQLKEGTVIDEIVLTDQLTILLYYYKDLPHFIIVWSTNEFPGVFDLLEMLERIKELENELVRMDEEESEGTDWREQNKRRQEIPLEVEKLRRQMEEKDDFGYIYVS
;
A
#
# COMPACT_ATOMS: atom_id res chain seq x y z
N MET A 1 -22.78 34.98 -4.53
CA MET A 1 -22.19 34.83 -5.88
C MET A 1 -21.06 33.84 -5.78
N CYS A 2 -21.10 32.73 -6.52
CA CYS A 2 -20.03 31.74 -6.50
C CYS A 2 -18.82 32.30 -7.26
N PHE A 3 -17.69 32.51 -6.58
CA PHE A 3 -16.44 32.96 -7.21
C PHE A 3 -15.86 31.93 -8.19
N TRP A 4 -16.38 30.70 -8.20
CA TRP A 4 -16.00 29.62 -9.10
C TRP A 4 -16.82 29.58 -10.40
N ASN A 5 -18.00 30.22 -10.44
CA ASN A 5 -18.92 30.21 -11.58
C ASN A 5 -19.05 31.58 -12.27
N ILE A 6 -17.99 32.39 -12.26
CA ILE A 6 -17.99 33.70 -12.93
C ILE A 6 -18.12 33.46 -14.44
N GLY A 7 -19.32 33.71 -14.98
CA GLY A 7 -19.70 33.45 -16.38
C GLY A 7 -20.91 32.52 -16.56
N SER A 8 -21.43 31.90 -15.49
CA SER A 8 -22.67 31.12 -15.55
C SER A 8 -23.92 32.02 -15.52
N THR A 9 -24.89 31.76 -16.39
CA THR A 9 -26.18 32.50 -16.45
C THR A 9 -27.18 32.06 -15.38
N THR A 10 -26.88 31.01 -14.60
CA THR A 10 -27.72 30.55 -13.50
C THR A 10 -27.28 31.16 -12.16
N PRO A 11 -28.22 31.64 -11.31
CA PRO A 11 -27.88 32.13 -9.97
C PRO A 11 -27.29 30.99 -9.13
N SER A 12 -25.98 31.07 -8.87
CA SER A 12 -25.26 30.05 -8.11
C SER A 12 -25.45 30.28 -6.60
N TYR A 13 -26.10 29.33 -5.91
CA TYR A 13 -25.86 29.11 -4.49
C TYR A 13 -24.35 28.92 -4.24
N PRO A 14 -23.81 29.26 -3.06
CA PRO A 14 -22.40 29.00 -2.79
C PRO A 14 -22.13 27.50 -2.94
N CYS A 15 -21.28 27.13 -3.91
CA CYS A 15 -20.80 25.75 -4.04
C CYS A 15 -19.98 25.37 -2.80
N LEU A 16 -19.73 24.07 -2.61
CA LEU A 16 -18.99 23.55 -1.46
C LEU A 16 -17.70 24.35 -1.17
N PHE A 17 -16.90 24.61 -2.21
CA PHE A 17 -15.67 25.37 -2.05
C PHE A 17 -15.88 26.85 -1.74
N CYS A 18 -17.01 27.46 -2.14
CA CYS A 18 -17.37 28.79 -1.67
C CYS A 18 -17.72 28.79 -0.18
N THR A 19 -18.44 27.77 0.30
CA THR A 19 -18.74 27.60 1.72
C THR A 19 -17.47 27.40 2.54
N ILE A 20 -16.57 26.51 2.09
CA ILE A 20 -15.23 26.35 2.70
C ILE A 20 -14.47 27.67 2.68
N HIS A 21 -14.40 28.36 1.54
CA HIS A 21 -13.70 29.64 1.42
C HIS A 21 -14.24 30.69 2.41
N THR A 22 -15.56 30.79 2.60
CA THR A 22 -16.15 31.76 3.55
C THR A 22 -15.78 31.53 5.00
N ILE A 23 -15.46 30.29 5.40
CA ILE A 23 -15.02 29.95 6.76
C ILE A 23 -13.59 30.45 7.00
N PHE A 24 -12.70 30.34 6.01
CA PHE A 24 -11.27 30.60 6.20
C PHE A 24 -10.81 31.99 5.72
N TYR A 25 -11.44 32.55 4.69
CA TYR A 25 -10.94 33.75 4.01
C TYR A 25 -11.94 34.91 4.10
N ARG A 26 -11.64 35.87 4.97
CA ARG A 26 -12.09 37.26 4.82
C ARG A 26 -11.07 37.99 3.94
N PRO A 27 -11.38 38.30 2.66
CA PRO A 27 -10.38 38.89 1.78
C PRO A 27 -10.17 40.35 2.18
N LYS A 28 -8.95 40.68 2.65
CA LYS A 28 -8.48 42.07 2.68
C LYS A 28 -7.20 42.31 1.86
N ARG A 29 -6.49 41.28 1.37
CA ARG A 29 -5.28 41.43 0.53
C ARG A 29 -5.14 40.31 -0.52
N SER A 30 -4.50 40.63 -1.64
CA SER A 30 -4.15 39.68 -2.71
C SER A 30 -3.20 38.59 -2.20
N ILE A 31 -3.38 37.34 -2.62
CA ILE A 31 -2.48 36.23 -2.28
C ILE A 31 -1.08 36.52 -2.87
N PRO A 32 -0.02 36.69 -2.06
CA PRO A 32 1.30 37.12 -2.54
C PRO A 32 1.89 36.24 -3.64
N LEU A 33 1.63 34.92 -3.59
CA LEU A 33 2.07 33.95 -4.58
C LEU A 33 1.61 34.28 -6.01
N LEU A 34 0.46 34.96 -6.18
CA LEU A 34 -0.06 35.36 -7.49
C LEU A 34 0.73 36.52 -8.12
N ASN A 35 1.45 37.30 -7.31
CA ASN A 35 2.23 38.45 -7.75
C ASN A 35 3.66 38.07 -8.15
N LEU A 36 4.07 36.82 -7.91
CA LEU A 36 5.41 36.35 -8.23
C LEU A 36 5.54 35.96 -9.73
N PRO A 37 6.73 36.19 -10.33
CA PRO A 37 7.04 35.65 -11.65
C PRO A 37 6.93 34.13 -11.71
N LEU A 38 6.78 33.57 -12.92
CA LEU A 38 6.50 32.15 -13.14
C LEU A 38 7.50 31.21 -12.44
N PHE A 39 8.81 31.50 -12.55
CA PHE A 39 9.86 30.63 -12.05
C PHE A 39 9.90 30.56 -10.50
N PRO A 40 10.02 31.68 -9.76
CA PRO A 40 9.91 31.67 -8.30
C PRO A 40 8.60 31.01 -7.81
N ARG A 41 7.48 31.29 -8.49
CA ARG A 41 6.19 30.72 -8.13
C ARG A 41 6.17 29.20 -8.25
N ARG A 42 6.70 28.64 -9.33
CA ARG A 42 6.80 27.19 -9.53
C ARG A 42 7.69 26.53 -8.48
N LEU A 43 8.84 27.13 -8.17
CA LEU A 43 9.75 26.60 -7.16
C LEU A 43 9.08 26.55 -5.78
N ILE A 44 8.46 27.66 -5.36
CA ILE A 44 7.73 27.73 -4.10
C ILE A 44 6.61 26.69 -4.07
N THR A 45 5.83 26.57 -5.15
CA THR A 45 4.73 25.60 -5.23
C THR A 45 5.22 24.15 -5.09
N LYS A 46 6.40 23.81 -5.64
CA LYS A 46 6.99 22.47 -5.47
C LYS A 46 7.47 22.21 -4.04
N MET A 47 7.86 23.25 -3.31
CA MET A 47 8.31 23.16 -1.92
C MET A 47 7.17 23.14 -0.91
N MET A 48 5.95 23.49 -1.32
CA MET A 48 4.77 23.47 -0.44
C MET A 48 4.41 22.04 -0.04
N GLU A 49 3.88 21.92 1.18
CA GLU A 49 3.28 20.69 1.67
C GLU A 49 1.92 20.45 0.95
N PRO A 50 1.52 19.19 0.74
CA PRO A 50 0.32 18.87 -0.03
C PRO A 50 -0.98 19.54 0.46
N GLU A 51 -1.14 19.73 1.76
CA GLU A 51 -2.28 20.40 2.36
C GLU A 51 -2.29 21.91 2.04
N GLU A 52 -1.13 22.57 2.02
CA GLU A 52 -1.02 23.99 1.70
C GLU A 52 -1.45 24.26 0.27
N VAL A 53 -1.00 23.40 -0.66
CA VAL A 53 -1.41 23.45 -2.06
C VAL A 53 -2.91 23.23 -2.19
N PHE A 54 -3.47 22.24 -1.47
CA PHE A 54 -4.92 22.02 -1.47
C PHE A 54 -5.66 23.28 -1.01
N TYR A 55 -5.26 23.91 0.10
CA TYR A 55 -5.90 25.14 0.61
C TYR A 55 -5.76 26.31 -0.34
N LEU A 56 -4.56 26.55 -0.88
CA LEU A 56 -4.35 27.60 -1.87
C LEU A 56 -5.23 27.38 -3.09
N SER A 57 -5.44 26.11 -3.48
CA SER A 57 -6.37 25.81 -4.56
C SER A 57 -7.77 26.31 -4.24
N LEU A 58 -8.23 26.29 -2.98
CA LEU A 58 -9.56 26.75 -2.56
C LEU A 58 -9.71 28.28 -2.55
N CYS A 59 -8.60 29.03 -2.59
CA CYS A 59 -8.63 30.49 -2.44
C CYS A 59 -9.16 31.23 -3.68
N SER A 60 -8.92 30.75 -4.90
CA SER A 60 -9.46 31.36 -6.12
C SER A 60 -9.30 30.45 -7.34
N HIS A 61 -10.13 30.68 -8.37
CA HIS A 61 -10.02 29.99 -9.66
C HIS A 61 -8.62 30.16 -10.28
N ARG A 62 -8.10 31.39 -10.29
CA ARG A 62 -6.76 31.68 -10.81
C ARG A 62 -5.67 30.88 -10.08
N MET A 63 -5.76 30.76 -8.75
CA MET A 63 -4.80 29.97 -7.98
C MET A 63 -4.90 28.48 -8.32
N LYS A 64 -6.11 27.92 -8.35
CA LYS A 64 -6.34 26.53 -8.79
C LYS A 64 -5.68 26.27 -10.14
N SER A 65 -5.94 27.09 -11.15
CA SER A 65 -5.37 26.90 -12.50
C SER A 65 -3.84 26.87 -12.49
N ILE A 66 -3.19 27.74 -11.70
CA ILE A 66 -1.74 27.77 -11.57
C ILE A 66 -1.22 26.48 -10.93
N LEU A 67 -1.85 26.03 -9.83
CA LEU A 67 -1.44 24.83 -9.11
C LEU A 67 -1.62 23.57 -9.97
N VAL A 68 -2.77 23.43 -10.65
CA VAL A 68 -3.05 22.33 -11.60
C VAL A 68 -1.99 22.28 -12.71
N SER A 69 -1.61 23.44 -13.26
CA SER A 69 -0.56 23.52 -14.30
C SER A 69 0.83 23.12 -13.82
N SER A 70 1.04 23.02 -12.51
CA SER A 70 2.33 22.66 -11.91
C SER A 70 2.55 21.14 -11.83
N LYS A 71 1.49 20.33 -12.02
CA LYS A 71 1.53 18.85 -12.01
C LYS A 71 2.42 18.30 -10.89
N LEU A 72 2.05 18.59 -9.65
CA LEU A 72 2.87 18.21 -8.50
C LEU A 72 2.86 16.69 -8.33
N GLU A 73 4.01 16.10 -8.00
CA GLU A 73 4.12 14.66 -7.79
C GLU A 73 3.93 14.33 -6.30
N ILE A 74 3.19 13.26 -6.06
CA ILE A 74 2.97 12.66 -4.73
C ILE A 74 3.17 11.16 -4.83
N ASP A 75 3.58 10.54 -3.74
CA ASP A 75 3.86 9.10 -3.67
C ASP A 75 2.53 8.33 -3.60
N ALA A 76 1.60 8.80 -2.76
CA ALA A 76 0.33 8.14 -2.52
C ALA A 76 -0.78 9.10 -2.11
N PHE A 77 -2.01 8.71 -2.39
CA PHE A 77 -3.22 9.42 -2.00
C PHE A 77 -4.26 8.43 -1.48
N HIS A 78 -4.61 8.57 -0.20
CA HIS A 78 -5.55 7.67 0.46
C HIS A 78 -6.79 8.45 0.93
N VAL A 79 -7.97 7.93 0.62
CA VAL A 79 -9.24 8.47 1.14
C VAL A 79 -9.88 7.41 2.02
N ARG A 80 -10.20 7.77 3.26
CA ARG A 80 -10.80 6.88 4.26
C ARG A 80 -12.17 7.37 4.67
N PHE A 81 -13.14 6.47 4.64
CA PHE A 81 -14.56 6.75 4.84
C PHE A 81 -15.06 6.19 6.17
N SER A 82 -15.85 7.02 6.84
CA SER A 82 -16.67 6.72 8.00
C SER A 82 -17.97 7.52 7.86
N SER A 83 -19.05 7.09 8.50
CA SER A 83 -20.33 7.83 8.55
C SER A 83 -20.20 9.17 9.30
N ARG A 84 -19.06 9.42 9.97
CA ARG A 84 -18.83 10.65 10.76
C ARG A 84 -17.75 11.53 10.19
N TYR A 85 -16.89 11.02 9.32
CA TYR A 85 -15.80 11.80 8.76
C TYR A 85 -15.23 11.13 7.52
N ILE A 86 -14.58 11.95 6.72
CA ILE A 86 -13.74 11.54 5.62
C ILE A 86 -12.35 12.07 5.90
N ARG A 87 -11.39 11.16 5.85
CA ARG A 87 -9.98 11.48 6.05
C ARG A 87 -9.24 11.29 4.75
N VAL A 88 -8.60 12.35 4.32
CA VAL A 88 -7.68 12.35 3.20
C VAL A 88 -6.25 12.34 3.74
N CYS A 89 -5.43 11.42 3.23
CA CYS A 89 -4.00 11.37 3.46
C CYS A 89 -3.27 11.53 2.12
N ILE A 90 -2.31 12.44 2.07
CA ILE A 90 -1.42 12.62 0.92
C ILE A 90 0.00 12.37 1.39
N THR A 91 0.72 11.51 0.69
CA THR A 91 2.12 11.18 1.00
C THR A 91 3.04 11.78 -0.05
N LYS A 92 4.07 12.50 0.38
CA LYS A 92 5.08 13.12 -0.50
C LYS A 92 6.46 13.01 0.12
N SER A 93 7.39 12.41 -0.62
CA SER A 93 8.76 12.15 -0.15
C SER A 93 8.78 11.45 1.21
N GLY A 94 7.89 10.47 1.40
CA GLY A 94 7.75 9.70 2.64
C GLY A 94 7.07 10.44 3.82
N LYS A 95 6.71 11.72 3.66
CA LYS A 95 5.97 12.49 4.67
C LYS A 95 4.47 12.43 4.41
N ASN A 96 3.68 12.34 5.49
CA ASN A 96 2.23 12.26 5.42
C ASN A 96 1.57 13.57 5.84
N SER A 97 0.68 14.06 4.96
CA SER A 97 -0.20 15.19 5.20
C SER A 97 -1.64 14.70 5.37
N LEU A 98 -2.30 15.14 6.44
CA LEU A 98 -3.65 14.70 6.78
C LEU A 98 -4.64 15.85 6.72
N ILE A 99 -5.72 15.64 5.96
CA ILE A 99 -6.84 16.57 5.82
C ILE A 99 -8.10 15.84 6.29
N TYR A 100 -8.76 16.36 7.32
CA TYR A 100 -9.98 15.79 7.88
C TYR A 100 -11.20 16.61 7.48
N PHE A 101 -12.22 15.92 6.98
CA PHE A 101 -13.54 16.45 6.72
C PHE A 101 -14.51 15.75 7.67
N THR A 102 -15.11 16.46 8.61
CA THR A 102 -16.02 15.86 9.60
C THR A 102 -17.46 16.08 9.19
N TYR A 103 -18.24 15.00 9.18
CA TYR A 103 -19.67 15.01 8.91
C TYR A 103 -20.45 14.97 10.23
N TYR A 104 -21.31 15.97 10.43
CA TYR A 104 -22.21 16.01 11.58
C TYR A 104 -23.63 15.70 11.13
N LYS A 105 -24.07 14.45 11.34
CA LYS A 105 -25.50 14.11 11.28
C LYS A 105 -26.23 14.56 12.56
N GLU A 106 -25.49 14.74 13.66
CA GLU A 106 -26.00 15.18 14.97
C GLU A 106 -25.16 16.33 15.56
N PHE A 107 -25.82 17.23 16.31
CA PHE A 107 -25.20 18.39 16.96
C PHE A 107 -24.13 17.96 17.97
N MET A 108 -22.91 18.49 17.85
CA MET A 108 -21.87 18.32 18.88
C MET A 108 -22.05 19.31 20.03
N ASP A 109 -21.74 18.85 21.25
CA ASP A 109 -21.51 19.72 22.40
C ASP A 109 -20.19 20.50 22.24
N ILE A 110 -20.19 21.75 22.71
CA ILE A 110 -19.09 22.72 22.65
C ILE A 110 -17.81 22.15 23.27
N SER A 111 -17.93 21.31 24.30
CA SER A 111 -16.80 20.64 24.96
C SER A 111 -15.99 19.74 24.00
N GLN A 112 -16.66 19.02 23.09
CA GLN A 112 -16.01 18.13 22.11
C GLN A 112 -15.31 18.91 21.00
N VAL A 113 -15.87 20.05 20.62
CA VAL A 113 -15.25 20.98 19.66
C VAL A 113 -13.96 21.55 20.26
N VAL A 114 -14.02 22.05 21.49
CA VAL A 114 -12.87 22.65 22.20
C VAL A 114 -11.75 21.62 22.44
N PHE A 115 -12.09 20.40 22.85
CA PHE A 115 -11.10 19.34 23.07
C PHE A 115 -10.33 18.96 21.79
N ARG A 116 -10.98 18.98 20.62
CA ARG A 116 -10.32 18.69 19.34
C ARG A 116 -9.49 19.86 18.83
N PHE A 117 -9.89 21.11 19.08
CA PHE A 117 -9.11 22.30 18.72
C PHE A 117 -7.79 22.42 19.49
N LEU A 118 -7.74 21.95 20.74
CA LEU A 118 -6.58 22.12 21.63
C LEU A 118 -5.41 21.16 21.35
N ASN A 119 -5.58 20.13 20.51
CA ASN A 119 -4.64 19.00 20.43
C ASN A 119 -3.72 18.92 19.19
N LEU A 120 -3.61 19.96 18.34
CA LEU A 120 -3.13 19.73 16.97
C LEU A 120 -2.08 20.73 16.45
N ARG A 121 -0.83 20.26 16.33
CA ARG A 121 0.22 20.91 15.55
C ARG A 121 0.34 20.37 14.11
N ALA A 122 -0.44 19.35 13.71
CA ALA A 122 -0.27 18.67 12.41
C ALA A 122 -1.55 18.09 11.77
N MET A 123 -2.76 18.50 12.19
CA MET A 123 -4.01 18.05 11.55
C MET A 123 -4.97 19.20 11.36
N PHE A 124 -5.65 19.22 10.21
CA PHE A 124 -6.61 20.25 9.83
C PHE A 124 -8.01 19.66 9.72
N TYR A 125 -8.99 20.35 10.32
CA TYR A 125 -10.39 19.90 10.42
C TYR A 125 -11.31 20.85 9.65
N PHE A 126 -12.10 20.30 8.73
CA PHE A 126 -13.24 20.96 8.10
C PHE A 126 -14.53 20.46 8.74
N ASN A 127 -15.12 21.31 9.59
CA ASN A 127 -16.41 21.03 10.21
C ASN A 127 -17.55 21.49 9.29
N LEU A 128 -18.01 20.62 8.39
CA LEU A 128 -19.05 20.93 7.40
C LEU A 128 -19.96 19.73 7.20
N SER A 129 -21.26 19.94 7.05
CA SER A 129 -22.17 18.90 6.57
C SER A 129 -21.87 18.64 5.09
N PHE A 130 -21.33 17.47 4.77
CA PHE A 130 -21.00 17.03 3.40
C PHE A 130 -22.01 15.99 2.91
N LEU A 131 -22.52 16.18 1.69
CA LEU A 131 -23.18 15.13 0.92
C LEU A 131 -22.14 14.29 0.16
N PRO A 132 -22.41 13.05 -0.24
CA PRO A 132 -21.40 12.29 -0.98
C PRO A 132 -21.02 12.91 -2.33
N SER A 133 -21.90 13.72 -2.95
CA SER A 133 -21.55 14.57 -4.10
C SER A 133 -20.37 15.52 -3.82
N ASP A 134 -20.25 16.01 -2.59
CA ASP A 134 -19.17 16.90 -2.17
C ASP A 134 -17.82 16.17 -2.12
N ILE A 135 -17.85 14.86 -1.88
CA ILE A 135 -16.67 14.00 -1.81
C ILE A 135 -16.09 13.78 -3.20
N SER A 136 -16.96 13.56 -4.19
CA SER A 136 -16.54 13.56 -5.59
C SER A 136 -15.89 14.91 -5.94
N GLU A 137 -16.42 16.03 -5.48
CA GLU A 137 -15.83 17.35 -5.74
C GLU A 137 -14.44 17.51 -5.09
N ILE A 138 -14.28 17.11 -3.83
CA ILE A 138 -13.00 17.14 -3.10
C ILE A 138 -11.98 16.19 -3.75
N TYR A 139 -12.37 14.95 -4.03
CA TYR A 139 -11.53 13.95 -4.68
C TYR A 139 -11.03 14.46 -6.04
N ASN A 140 -11.94 14.92 -6.91
CA ASN A 140 -11.59 15.46 -8.22
C ASN A 140 -10.70 16.70 -8.11
N ARG A 141 -10.92 17.54 -7.09
CA ARG A 141 -10.06 18.68 -6.81
C ARG A 141 -8.64 18.24 -6.49
N ILE A 142 -8.46 17.27 -5.61
CA ILE A 142 -7.12 16.80 -5.21
C ILE A 142 -6.42 16.10 -6.37
N ILE A 143 -7.09 15.17 -7.05
CA ILE A 143 -6.52 14.46 -8.20
C ILE A 143 -6.16 15.41 -9.35
N SER A 144 -6.85 16.55 -9.49
CA SER A 144 -6.47 17.57 -10.48
C SER A 144 -5.17 18.30 -10.14
N LEU A 145 -4.78 18.36 -8.87
CA LEU A 145 -3.57 19.07 -8.42
C LEU A 145 -2.31 18.21 -8.54
N TYR A 146 -2.47 16.87 -8.52
CA TYR A 146 -1.37 15.94 -8.34
C TYR A 146 -1.30 14.84 -9.41
N SER A 147 -0.08 14.52 -9.82
CA SER A 147 0.26 13.25 -10.45
C SER A 147 0.49 12.22 -9.36
N CYS A 148 -0.34 11.17 -9.32
CA CYS A 148 -0.29 10.15 -8.28
C CYS A 148 -0.28 8.73 -8.88
N PRO A 149 0.73 7.89 -8.55
CA PRO A 149 0.80 6.50 -8.99
C PRO A 149 -0.02 5.55 -8.12
N HIS A 150 -0.32 5.91 -6.86
CA HIS A 150 -1.04 5.04 -5.92
C HIS A 150 -2.23 5.76 -5.28
N ILE A 151 -3.45 5.33 -5.64
CA ILE A 151 -4.70 5.89 -5.11
C ILE A 151 -5.46 4.77 -4.42
N ARG A 152 -5.69 4.93 -3.12
CA ARG A 152 -6.34 3.95 -2.27
C ARG A 152 -7.60 4.53 -1.65
N TRP A 153 -8.69 3.79 -1.73
CA TRP A 153 -9.94 4.09 -1.04
C TRP A 153 -10.14 3.06 0.07
N VAL A 154 -10.47 3.55 1.27
CA VAL A 154 -10.48 2.78 2.50
C VAL A 154 -11.85 2.91 3.18
N PHE A 155 -12.55 1.81 3.37
CA PHE A 155 -13.89 1.75 3.95
C PHE A 155 -13.82 1.11 5.33
N ASP A 156 -14.16 1.86 6.39
CA ASP A 156 -14.27 1.33 7.75
C ASP A 156 -15.70 0.83 8.00
N LEU A 157 -15.96 -0.46 7.83
CA LEU A 157 -17.33 -1.00 7.80
C LEU A 157 -18.08 -0.89 9.14
N ASP A 158 -17.36 -0.91 10.26
CA ASP A 158 -17.96 -0.72 11.60
C ASP A 158 -18.43 0.71 11.86
N GLN A 159 -17.95 1.66 11.06
CA GLN A 159 -18.26 3.07 11.18
C GLN A 159 -19.03 3.59 9.97
N LEU A 160 -19.34 2.77 8.97
CA LEU A 160 -19.95 3.19 7.70
C LEU A 160 -21.34 2.59 7.53
N TRP A 161 -22.34 3.43 7.24
CA TRP A 161 -23.68 2.95 6.91
C TRP A 161 -23.68 2.32 5.51
N LEU A 162 -24.55 1.34 5.29
CA LEU A 162 -24.54 0.57 4.05
C LEU A 162 -24.87 1.44 2.83
N GLU A 163 -25.80 2.39 2.98
CA GLU A 163 -26.16 3.31 1.90
C GLU A 163 -24.97 4.21 1.51
N ASP A 164 -24.28 4.75 2.52
CA ASP A 164 -23.09 5.60 2.32
C ASP A 164 -21.96 4.79 1.65
N LEU A 165 -21.80 3.51 2.01
CA LEU A 165 -20.82 2.61 1.39
C LEU A 165 -21.06 2.48 -0.12
N HIS A 166 -22.30 2.23 -0.54
CA HIS A 166 -22.61 2.07 -1.97
C HIS A 166 -22.33 3.36 -2.74
N GLU A 167 -22.73 4.51 -2.20
CA GLU A 167 -22.52 5.79 -2.89
C GLU A 167 -21.02 6.13 -3.01
N TYR A 168 -20.23 5.91 -1.96
CA TYR A 168 -18.78 6.12 -2.02
C TYR A 168 -18.07 5.11 -2.92
N LEU A 169 -18.54 3.86 -2.97
CA LEU A 169 -18.01 2.85 -3.87
C LEU A 169 -18.24 3.23 -5.33
N ASP A 170 -19.45 3.69 -5.67
CA ASP A 170 -19.76 4.13 -7.04
C ASP A 170 -18.88 5.30 -7.48
N ILE A 171 -18.62 6.26 -6.57
CA ILE A 171 -17.67 7.36 -6.83
C ILE A 171 -16.25 6.82 -7.05
N ALA A 172 -15.80 5.88 -6.22
CA ALA A 172 -14.47 5.28 -6.33
C ALA A 172 -14.26 4.57 -7.67
N LEU A 173 -15.28 3.81 -8.10
CA LEU A 173 -15.27 3.00 -9.32
C LEU A 173 -15.40 3.86 -10.59
N ALA A 174 -16.12 4.99 -10.51
CA ALA A 174 -16.19 5.96 -11.61
C ALA A 174 -14.90 6.78 -11.78
N GLY A 175 -14.10 6.89 -10.71
CA GLY A 175 -12.86 7.67 -10.67
C GLY A 175 -11.59 6.86 -10.92
N LYS A 176 -10.43 7.52 -10.71
CA LYS A 176 -9.11 6.86 -10.76
C LYS A 176 -8.83 6.18 -9.42
N CYS A 177 -9.12 4.90 -9.30
CA CYS A 177 -8.82 4.10 -8.11
C CYS A 177 -7.88 2.95 -8.45
N HIS A 178 -6.82 2.75 -7.65
CA HIS A 178 -5.88 1.65 -7.85
C HIS A 178 -6.05 0.54 -6.80
N ARG A 179 -6.54 0.88 -5.60
CA ARG A 179 -6.76 -0.07 -4.49
C ARG A 179 -8.02 0.27 -3.71
N LEU A 180 -8.83 -0.75 -3.44
CA LEU A 180 -9.96 -0.70 -2.51
C LEU A 180 -9.62 -1.56 -1.29
N SER A 181 -9.81 -0.98 -0.11
CA SER A 181 -9.55 -1.64 1.16
C SER A 181 -10.79 -1.57 2.06
N PHE A 182 -11.22 -2.71 2.57
CA PHE A 182 -12.34 -2.84 3.49
C PHE A 182 -11.80 -3.28 4.86
N HIS A 183 -11.94 -2.43 5.86
CA HIS A 183 -11.38 -2.62 7.20
C HIS A 183 -12.46 -2.59 8.27
N ALA A 184 -12.14 -3.23 9.39
CA ALA A 184 -12.95 -3.27 10.60
C ALA A 184 -14.37 -3.82 10.37
N GLY A 185 -15.06 -4.16 11.46
CA GLY A 185 -16.38 -4.75 11.38
C GLY A 185 -16.42 -6.11 10.67
N SER A 186 -17.64 -6.53 10.34
CA SER A 186 -17.92 -7.78 9.65
C SER A 186 -18.59 -7.50 8.31
N ILE A 187 -18.20 -8.25 7.28
CA ILE A 187 -18.83 -8.19 5.97
C ILE A 187 -19.73 -9.41 5.78
N SER A 188 -20.99 -9.19 5.37
CA SER A 188 -21.89 -10.30 5.07
C SER A 188 -21.50 -10.98 3.75
N ARG A 189 -21.96 -12.22 3.54
CA ARG A 189 -21.72 -12.95 2.28
C ARG A 189 -22.32 -12.21 1.09
N GLU A 190 -23.51 -11.65 1.26
CA GLU A 190 -24.25 -10.93 0.24
C GLU A 190 -23.50 -9.66 -0.17
N LEU A 191 -23.08 -8.84 0.80
CA LEU A 191 -22.32 -7.63 0.53
C LEU A 191 -20.97 -7.96 -0.13
N LEU A 192 -20.26 -8.97 0.37
CA LEU A 192 -18.97 -9.35 -0.22
C LEU A 192 -19.11 -9.83 -1.67
N THR A 193 -20.15 -10.61 -1.96
CA THR A 193 -20.46 -11.06 -3.32
C THR A 193 -20.74 -9.86 -4.22
N GLU A 194 -21.60 -8.94 -3.77
CA GLU A 194 -21.90 -7.71 -4.51
C GLU A 194 -20.65 -6.87 -4.79
N LEU A 195 -19.76 -6.70 -3.79
CA LEU A 195 -18.50 -6.00 -3.97
C LEU A 195 -17.64 -6.67 -5.03
N MET A 196 -17.50 -8.00 -5.00
CA MET A 196 -16.66 -8.72 -5.95
C MET A 196 -17.25 -8.82 -7.37
N ASP A 197 -18.56 -8.65 -7.51
CA ASP A 197 -19.24 -8.52 -8.81
C ASP A 197 -19.04 -7.13 -9.42
N LYS A 198 -19.02 -6.08 -8.58
CA LYS A 198 -18.87 -4.69 -9.01
C LYS A 198 -17.42 -4.27 -9.24
N ILE A 199 -16.48 -4.75 -8.42
CA ILE A 199 -15.10 -4.28 -8.45
C ILE A 199 -14.35 -4.92 -9.63
N PRO A 200 -13.74 -4.11 -10.52
CA PRO A 200 -12.93 -4.65 -11.61
C PRO A 200 -11.73 -5.42 -11.08
N VAL A 201 -11.46 -6.59 -11.65
CA VAL A 201 -10.31 -7.45 -11.31
C VAL A 201 -8.94 -6.79 -11.52
N THR A 202 -8.89 -5.70 -12.29
CA THR A 202 -7.69 -4.87 -12.45
C THR A 202 -7.35 -4.04 -11.20
N THR A 203 -8.29 -3.91 -10.26
CA THR A 203 -8.13 -3.16 -9.01
C THR A 203 -7.44 -4.02 -7.96
N LYS A 204 -6.57 -3.44 -7.13
CA LYS A 204 -6.05 -4.15 -5.95
C LYS A 204 -7.13 -4.23 -4.89
N LEU A 205 -7.35 -5.41 -4.33
CA LEU A 205 -8.37 -5.65 -3.31
C LEU A 205 -7.71 -6.02 -1.98
N GLU A 206 -8.20 -5.42 -0.91
CA GLU A 206 -7.75 -5.71 0.46
C GLU A 206 -8.98 -5.81 1.36
N ILE A 207 -9.14 -6.94 2.03
CA ILE A 207 -10.24 -7.18 2.97
C ILE A 207 -9.63 -7.62 4.28
N SER A 208 -9.59 -6.69 5.23
CA SER A 208 -9.18 -6.97 6.59
C SER A 208 -10.36 -7.07 7.57
N SER A 209 -11.58 -6.83 7.10
CA SER A 209 -12.82 -7.04 7.85
C SER A 209 -13.10 -8.53 8.05
N ASN A 210 -13.89 -8.87 9.06
CA ASN A 210 -14.26 -10.27 9.32
C ASN A 210 -15.12 -10.79 8.17
N MET A 211 -14.65 -11.83 7.51
CA MET A 211 -15.33 -12.48 6.39
C MET A 211 -16.09 -13.74 6.84
N PRO A 212 -17.12 -14.17 6.11
CA PRO A 212 -17.77 -15.45 6.36
C PRO A 212 -16.80 -16.61 6.11
N VAL A 213 -16.79 -17.58 7.03
CA VAL A 213 -15.88 -18.75 7.01
C VAL A 213 -16.11 -19.68 5.82
N GLU A 214 -17.32 -19.68 5.26
CA GLU A 214 -17.67 -20.43 4.05
C GLU A 214 -17.95 -19.45 2.91
N PHE A 215 -16.92 -18.77 2.44
CA PHE A 215 -17.02 -17.89 1.28
C PHE A 215 -16.44 -18.56 0.04
N LYS A 216 -17.10 -18.39 -1.10
CA LYS A 216 -16.55 -18.72 -2.42
C LYS A 216 -17.05 -17.71 -3.43
N HIS A 217 -16.16 -17.26 -4.30
CA HIS A 217 -16.52 -16.37 -5.38
C HIS A 217 -15.59 -16.55 -6.58
N PRO A 218 -16.10 -16.58 -7.83
CA PRO A 218 -15.27 -16.79 -9.03
C PRO A 218 -14.18 -15.74 -9.25
N ASN A 219 -14.32 -14.55 -8.66
CA ASN A 219 -13.34 -13.46 -8.76
C ASN A 219 -12.41 -13.36 -7.55
N ALA A 220 -12.60 -14.14 -6.49
CA ALA A 220 -11.90 -13.92 -5.21
C ALA A 220 -10.37 -13.98 -5.36
N PHE A 221 -9.87 -14.82 -6.26
CA PHE A 221 -8.45 -14.93 -6.57
C PHE A 221 -8.07 -14.28 -7.90
N LYS A 222 -8.95 -13.48 -8.53
CA LYS A 222 -8.73 -12.90 -9.86
C LYS A 222 -8.14 -11.48 -9.88
N TYR A 223 -7.91 -10.88 -8.71
CA TYR A 223 -7.40 -9.52 -8.63
C TYR A 223 -5.88 -9.48 -8.72
N LYS A 224 -5.33 -8.42 -9.34
CA LYS A 224 -3.87 -8.22 -9.47
C LYS A 224 -3.11 -8.29 -8.14
N THR A 225 -3.75 -7.83 -7.07
CA THR A 225 -3.24 -7.95 -5.71
C THR A 225 -4.41 -8.22 -4.80
N ILE A 226 -4.32 -9.29 -4.01
CA ILE A 226 -5.28 -9.62 -2.95
C ILE A 226 -4.58 -9.63 -1.60
N ASP A 227 -5.24 -9.04 -0.61
CA ASP A 227 -4.90 -9.18 0.81
C ASP A 227 -6.17 -9.58 1.56
N TYR A 228 -6.18 -10.80 2.12
CA TYR A 228 -7.25 -11.31 2.96
C TYR A 228 -6.73 -11.54 4.38
N SER A 229 -7.30 -10.83 5.36
CA SER A 229 -7.02 -11.15 6.77
C SER A 229 -7.60 -12.51 7.16
N GLU A 230 -8.80 -12.82 6.69
CA GLU A 230 -9.47 -14.11 6.92
C GLU A 230 -9.54 -14.88 5.59
N ALA A 231 -8.71 -15.92 5.48
CA ALA A 231 -8.56 -16.75 4.29
C ALA A 231 -8.73 -18.25 4.58
N ARG A 232 -9.31 -18.64 5.73
CA ARG A 232 -9.57 -20.06 6.06
C ARG A 232 -10.57 -20.75 5.12
N TRP A 233 -11.37 -19.96 4.41
CA TRP A 233 -12.28 -20.43 3.37
C TRP A 233 -11.55 -20.81 2.08
N ALA A 234 -10.32 -20.31 1.86
CA ALA A 234 -9.56 -20.57 0.65
C ALA A 234 -9.08 -22.02 0.60
N THR A 235 -9.18 -22.61 -0.57
CA THR A 235 -8.72 -23.98 -0.84
C THR A 235 -7.42 -23.98 -1.63
N LEU A 236 -6.76 -25.13 -1.67
CA LEU A 236 -5.55 -25.31 -2.47
C LEU A 236 -5.84 -25.11 -3.96
N ASP A 237 -7.03 -25.51 -4.44
CA ASP A 237 -7.46 -25.27 -5.81
C ASP A 237 -7.63 -23.77 -6.13
N ASP A 238 -8.10 -22.98 -5.15
CA ASP A 238 -8.19 -21.53 -5.32
C ASP A 238 -6.79 -20.91 -5.50
N LEU A 239 -5.80 -21.33 -4.71
CA LEU A 239 -4.40 -20.91 -4.88
C LEU A 239 -3.84 -21.36 -6.24
N LYS A 240 -4.07 -22.61 -6.62
CA LYS A 240 -3.65 -23.16 -7.92
C LYS A 240 -4.33 -22.48 -9.11
N SER A 241 -5.43 -21.76 -8.90
CA SER A 241 -6.14 -21.02 -9.97
C SER A 241 -5.53 -19.66 -10.30
N VAL A 242 -4.62 -19.15 -9.46
CA VAL A 242 -4.01 -17.83 -9.63
C VAL A 242 -3.12 -17.79 -10.88
N ARG A 243 -3.24 -16.72 -11.67
CA ARG A 243 -2.50 -16.51 -12.93
C ARG A 243 -2.13 -15.04 -13.09
N ASN A 244 -1.21 -14.75 -14.01
CA ASN A 244 -0.79 -13.40 -14.40
C ASN A 244 0.02 -12.65 -13.34
N GLU A 245 0.94 -13.36 -12.68
CA GLU A 245 1.95 -12.74 -11.81
C GLU A 245 1.29 -11.91 -10.69
N TRP A 246 0.28 -12.49 -10.04
CA TRP A 246 -0.43 -11.79 -8.98
C TRP A 246 0.31 -11.82 -7.65
N ILE A 247 -0.04 -10.87 -6.80
CA ILE A 247 0.43 -10.78 -5.42
C ILE A 247 -0.69 -11.24 -4.50
N VAL A 248 -0.43 -12.27 -3.70
CA VAL A 248 -1.41 -12.89 -2.81
C VAL A 248 -0.90 -12.86 -1.38
N ASP A 249 -1.63 -12.14 -0.52
CA ASP A 249 -1.37 -12.03 0.91
C ASP A 249 -2.54 -12.64 1.70
N LEU A 250 -2.33 -13.78 2.38
CA LEU A 250 -3.37 -14.52 3.12
C LEU A 250 -2.98 -14.67 4.60
N LYS A 251 -3.56 -13.86 5.50
CA LYS A 251 -3.10 -13.86 6.90
C LYS A 251 -3.53 -15.12 7.65
N SER A 252 -4.82 -15.38 7.81
CA SER A 252 -5.29 -16.61 8.48
C SER A 252 -5.71 -17.66 7.46
N THR A 253 -5.04 -18.80 7.42
CA THR A 253 -5.38 -19.92 6.50
C THR A 253 -5.65 -21.22 7.24
N ASN A 254 -6.12 -22.23 6.50
CA ASN A 254 -6.24 -23.62 6.98
C ASN A 254 -5.14 -24.53 6.43
N PHE A 255 -4.15 -23.96 5.71
CA PHE A 255 -3.08 -24.72 5.08
C PHE A 255 -2.05 -25.18 6.11
N ASP A 256 -1.64 -26.44 6.02
CA ASP A 256 -0.48 -26.96 6.72
C ASP A 256 0.76 -27.06 5.81
N CYS A 257 1.87 -27.58 6.33
CA CYS A 257 3.10 -27.72 5.55
C CYS A 257 2.93 -28.65 4.34
N HIS A 258 2.03 -29.63 4.41
CA HIS A 258 1.80 -30.56 3.31
C HIS A 258 1.03 -29.90 2.18
N ASP A 259 -0.02 -29.14 2.52
CA ASP A 259 -0.78 -28.36 1.54
C ASP A 259 0.13 -27.38 0.78
N ILE A 260 1.01 -26.67 1.50
CA ILE A 260 1.94 -25.72 0.89
C ILE A 260 2.99 -26.45 0.06
N ASN A 261 3.55 -27.59 0.51
CA ASN A 261 4.46 -28.38 -0.31
C ASN A 261 3.79 -28.82 -1.62
N GLU A 262 2.54 -29.27 -1.57
CA GLU A 262 1.77 -29.62 -2.77
C GLU A 262 1.57 -28.42 -3.70
N PHE A 263 1.25 -27.25 -3.13
CA PHE A 263 1.16 -26.01 -3.90
C PHE A 263 2.48 -25.66 -4.59
N LEU A 264 3.59 -25.71 -3.86
CA LEU A 264 4.92 -25.36 -4.37
C LEU A 264 5.33 -26.31 -5.50
N LYS A 265 5.09 -27.62 -5.34
CA LYS A 265 5.30 -28.61 -6.42
C LYS A 265 4.49 -28.28 -7.66
N TYR A 266 3.24 -27.86 -7.50
CA TYR A 266 2.41 -27.44 -8.63
C TYR A 266 2.96 -26.17 -9.28
N TRP A 267 3.30 -25.16 -8.48
CA TRP A 267 3.76 -23.86 -8.98
C TRP A 267 5.08 -23.98 -9.76
N VAL A 268 6.07 -24.69 -9.22
CA VAL A 268 7.39 -24.87 -9.87
C VAL A 268 7.29 -25.58 -11.21
N ASN A 269 6.31 -26.47 -11.37
CA ASN A 269 6.08 -27.22 -12.61
C ASN A 269 5.02 -26.59 -13.51
N CYS A 270 4.54 -25.39 -13.19
CA CYS A 270 3.52 -24.70 -14.00
C CYS A 270 4.20 -23.89 -15.12
N ASP A 271 3.86 -24.19 -16.37
CA ASP A 271 4.36 -23.46 -17.54
C ASP A 271 3.84 -22.02 -17.63
N GLU A 272 2.80 -21.68 -16.86
CA GLU A 272 2.18 -20.36 -16.85
C GLU A 272 2.67 -19.52 -15.68
N ALA A 273 2.87 -18.21 -15.91
CA ALA A 273 3.25 -17.28 -14.85
C ALA A 273 2.11 -17.12 -13.82
N MET A 274 2.25 -17.76 -12.66
CA MET A 274 1.22 -17.79 -11.61
C MET A 274 1.26 -16.56 -10.70
N LEU A 275 2.31 -16.44 -9.88
CA LEU A 275 2.43 -15.48 -8.79
C LEU A 275 3.76 -14.73 -8.88
N THR A 276 3.75 -13.45 -8.51
CA THR A 276 4.99 -12.72 -8.19
C THR A 276 5.37 -12.90 -6.72
N ARG A 277 4.37 -12.94 -5.83
CA ARG A 277 4.60 -13.06 -4.38
C ARG A 277 3.42 -13.74 -3.72
N LEU A 278 3.74 -14.74 -2.89
CA LEU A 278 2.80 -15.35 -1.95
C LEU A 278 3.31 -15.07 -0.54
N THR A 279 2.45 -14.51 0.30
CA THR A 279 2.67 -14.42 1.73
C THR A 279 1.46 -15.01 2.42
N LEU A 280 1.67 -15.97 3.32
CA LEU A 280 0.58 -16.54 4.10
C LEU A 280 1.04 -16.93 5.49
N GLN A 281 0.10 -16.99 6.44
CA GLN A 281 0.34 -17.69 7.70
C GLN A 281 -0.39 -19.04 7.69
N LEU A 282 0.34 -20.08 8.08
CA LEU A 282 -0.17 -21.44 8.19
C LEU A 282 -1.29 -21.53 9.22
N LYS A 283 -2.03 -22.64 9.16
CA LYS A 283 -3.05 -23.00 10.13
C LYS A 283 -2.55 -22.85 11.56
N GLU A 284 -3.37 -22.24 12.41
CA GLU A 284 -3.05 -22.01 13.82
C GLU A 284 -2.62 -23.30 14.52
N GLY A 285 -1.50 -23.25 15.24
CA GLY A 285 -0.90 -24.39 15.92
C GLY A 285 0.02 -25.26 15.05
N THR A 286 0.16 -24.97 13.75
CA THR A 286 1.11 -25.66 12.89
C THR A 286 2.53 -25.24 13.23
N VAL A 287 3.40 -26.21 13.51
CA VAL A 287 4.84 -26.00 13.59
C VAL A 287 5.40 -26.15 12.17
N ILE A 288 6.22 -25.19 11.75
CA ILE A 288 6.87 -25.26 10.44
C ILE A 288 7.84 -26.44 10.47
N ASP A 289 7.58 -27.43 9.61
CA ASP A 289 8.47 -28.54 9.35
C ASP A 289 9.11 -28.33 7.97
N GLU A 290 10.35 -27.86 7.98
CA GLU A 290 11.11 -27.55 6.77
C GLU A 290 11.28 -28.78 5.87
N ILE A 291 11.39 -29.98 6.44
CA ILE A 291 11.56 -31.23 5.69
C ILE A 291 10.28 -31.53 4.91
N VAL A 292 9.13 -31.41 5.56
CA VAL A 292 7.82 -31.62 4.91
C VAL A 292 7.56 -30.54 3.86
N LEU A 293 7.83 -29.28 4.18
CA LEU A 293 7.59 -28.15 3.29
C LEU A 293 8.41 -28.25 1.99
N THR A 294 9.63 -28.77 2.08
CA THR A 294 10.61 -28.79 0.99
C THR A 294 10.77 -30.16 0.33
N ASP A 295 10.01 -31.17 0.78
CA ASP A 295 10.07 -32.53 0.25
C ASP A 295 9.92 -32.55 -1.27
N GLN A 296 10.85 -33.23 -1.96
CA GLN A 296 10.94 -33.37 -3.41
C GLN A 296 11.03 -32.03 -4.19
N LEU A 297 11.39 -30.94 -3.53
CA LEU A 297 11.73 -29.67 -4.17
C LEU A 297 13.24 -29.48 -4.17
N THR A 298 13.78 -28.93 -5.27
CA THR A 298 15.17 -28.47 -5.27
C THR A 298 15.20 -27.09 -4.66
N ILE A 299 15.72 -27.00 -3.44
CA ILE A 299 15.79 -25.75 -2.69
C ILE A 299 17.23 -25.36 -2.39
N LEU A 300 17.44 -24.06 -2.27
CA LEU A 300 18.62 -23.48 -1.67
C LEU A 300 18.21 -22.73 -0.41
N LEU A 301 18.68 -23.23 0.72
CA LEU A 301 18.46 -22.64 2.03
C LEU A 301 19.60 -21.68 2.36
N TYR A 302 19.26 -20.45 2.74
CA TYR A 302 20.19 -19.51 3.37
C TYR A 302 19.54 -18.83 4.57
N TYR A 303 20.34 -18.37 5.51
CA TYR A 303 19.84 -17.67 6.70
C TYR A 303 20.13 -16.18 6.59
N TYR A 304 19.15 -15.34 6.91
CA TYR A 304 19.32 -13.89 7.04
C TYR A 304 18.65 -13.43 8.33
N LYS A 305 19.43 -12.77 9.21
CA LYS A 305 18.99 -12.38 10.57
C LYS A 305 18.34 -13.54 11.34
N ASP A 306 18.99 -14.69 11.31
CA ASP A 306 18.55 -15.93 11.96
C ASP A 306 17.20 -16.50 11.46
N LEU A 307 16.68 -15.99 10.34
CA LEU A 307 15.48 -16.52 9.69
C LEU A 307 15.84 -17.35 8.46
N PRO A 308 15.28 -18.56 8.30
CA PRO A 308 15.51 -19.38 7.11
C PRO A 308 14.84 -18.73 5.90
N HIS A 309 15.56 -18.70 4.79
CA HIS A 309 15.09 -18.24 3.50
C HIS A 309 15.32 -19.36 2.48
N PHE A 310 14.27 -19.71 1.75
CA PHE A 310 14.30 -20.80 0.78
C PHE A 310 14.18 -20.23 -0.63
N ILE A 311 15.17 -20.51 -1.47
CA ILE A 311 15.09 -20.26 -2.92
C ILE A 311 14.69 -21.58 -3.56
N ILE A 312 13.55 -21.60 -4.24
CA ILE A 312 13.09 -22.79 -4.95
C ILE A 312 13.59 -22.69 -6.39
N VAL A 313 14.44 -23.64 -6.79
CA VAL A 313 15.04 -23.65 -8.13
C VAL A 313 14.04 -24.26 -9.10
N TRP A 314 13.68 -23.50 -10.13
CA TRP A 314 12.84 -23.98 -11.22
C TRP A 314 13.68 -24.81 -12.19
N SER A 315 13.14 -25.94 -12.65
CA SER A 315 13.83 -26.77 -13.62
C SER A 315 13.68 -26.21 -15.03
N THR A 316 14.25 -25.05 -15.33
CA THR A 316 14.43 -24.64 -16.73
C THR A 316 15.75 -23.90 -16.94
N ASN A 317 16.44 -24.29 -18.01
CA ASN A 317 17.69 -23.73 -18.54
C ASN A 317 17.56 -22.25 -19.02
N GLU A 318 16.58 -21.49 -18.51
CA GLU A 318 16.14 -20.21 -19.09
C GLU A 318 16.46 -18.97 -18.25
N PHE A 319 17.08 -19.12 -17.07
CA PHE A 319 17.41 -17.97 -16.20
C PHE A 319 18.91 -17.88 -15.86
N PRO A 320 19.70 -17.13 -16.66
CA PRO A 320 21.12 -16.87 -16.37
C PRO A 320 21.35 -16.22 -15.01
N GLY A 321 20.41 -15.39 -14.53
CA GLY A 321 20.49 -14.70 -13.24
C GLY A 321 20.41 -15.63 -12.02
N VAL A 322 19.83 -16.82 -12.16
CA VAL A 322 19.83 -17.83 -11.09
C VAL A 322 21.26 -18.33 -10.86
N PHE A 323 22.06 -18.50 -11.91
CA PHE A 323 23.48 -18.88 -11.77
C PHE A 323 24.28 -17.80 -11.04
N ASP A 324 24.06 -16.52 -11.33
CA ASP A 324 24.70 -15.42 -10.58
C ASP A 324 24.35 -15.46 -9.09
N LEU A 325 23.08 -15.73 -8.75
CA LEU A 325 22.62 -15.85 -7.36
C LEU A 325 23.21 -17.08 -6.67
N LEU A 326 23.24 -18.22 -7.37
CA LEU A 326 23.89 -19.45 -6.90
C LEU A 326 25.38 -19.22 -6.64
N GLU A 327 26.09 -18.53 -7.53
CA GLU A 327 27.51 -18.19 -7.36
C GLU A 327 27.73 -17.25 -6.17
N MET A 328 26.88 -16.23 -5.99
CA MET A 328 26.93 -15.35 -4.82
C MET A 328 26.67 -16.09 -3.51
N LEU A 329 25.74 -17.04 -3.51
CA LEU A 329 25.41 -17.88 -2.35
C LEU A 329 26.51 -18.88 -2.02
N GLU A 330 27.08 -19.54 -3.02
CA GLU A 330 28.24 -20.41 -2.86
C GLU A 330 29.41 -19.61 -2.29
N ARG A 331 29.62 -18.38 -2.76
CA ARG A 331 30.65 -17.49 -2.23
C ARG A 331 30.41 -17.09 -0.78
N ILE A 332 29.16 -16.78 -0.39
CA ILE A 332 28.82 -16.51 1.02
C ILE A 332 29.14 -17.73 1.88
N LYS A 333 28.75 -18.93 1.45
CA LYS A 333 29.03 -20.18 2.17
C LYS A 333 30.52 -20.46 2.29
N GLU A 334 31.31 -20.20 1.26
CA GLU A 334 32.77 -20.32 1.31
C GLU A 334 33.40 -19.38 2.34
N LEU A 335 32.96 -18.11 2.36
CA LEU A 335 33.44 -17.07 3.27
C LEU A 335 33.05 -17.35 4.73
N GLU A 336 31.82 -17.81 4.98
CA GLU A 336 31.36 -18.21 6.32
C GLU A 336 32.15 -19.43 6.81
N ASN A 337 32.41 -20.43 5.95
CA ASN A 337 33.27 -21.57 6.29
C ASN A 337 34.75 -21.16 6.48
N GLU A 338 35.25 -20.17 5.75
CA GLU A 338 36.59 -19.58 5.97
C GLU A 338 36.67 -19.00 7.38
N LEU A 339 35.67 -18.25 7.81
CA LEU A 339 35.61 -17.67 9.16
C LEU A 339 35.57 -18.75 10.25
N VAL A 340 34.76 -19.80 10.07
CA VAL A 340 34.69 -20.94 11.02
C VAL A 340 36.04 -21.65 11.13
N ARG A 341 36.71 -21.94 10.01
CA ARG A 341 38.05 -22.55 10.03
C ARG A 341 39.09 -21.67 10.74
N MET A 342 39.00 -20.36 10.57
CA MET A 342 39.88 -19.42 11.27
C MET A 342 39.60 -19.40 12.78
N ASP A 343 38.36 -19.58 13.22
CA ASP A 343 38.00 -19.64 14.64
C ASP A 343 38.41 -20.98 15.29
N GLU A 344 38.50 -22.06 14.51
CA GLU A 344 38.98 -23.38 14.96
C GLU A 344 40.51 -23.52 14.95
N GLU A 345 41.21 -22.84 14.05
CA GLU A 345 42.68 -22.82 13.98
C GLU A 345 43.29 -21.75 14.91
N GLU A 346 43.47 -22.08 16.19
CA GLU A 346 44.48 -21.42 17.02
C GLU A 346 45.88 -21.91 16.60
N SER A 347 46.38 -21.46 15.44
CA SER A 347 47.70 -21.86 14.94
C SER A 347 48.75 -20.78 15.12
N GLU A 348 49.65 -21.03 16.07
CA GLU A 348 50.98 -20.45 16.14
C GLU A 348 51.72 -20.63 14.80
N GLY A 349 51.92 -19.54 14.04
CA GLY A 349 52.94 -19.51 12.98
C GLY A 349 52.59 -18.86 11.64
N THR A 350 51.35 -18.42 11.40
CA THR A 350 51.00 -17.60 10.22
C THR A 350 50.74 -16.14 10.60
N ASP A 351 50.95 -15.20 9.67
CA ASP A 351 50.95 -13.74 9.91
C ASP A 351 49.63 -13.27 10.57
N TRP A 352 49.66 -13.17 11.89
CA TRP A 352 48.52 -12.83 12.74
C TRP A 352 47.83 -11.53 12.30
N ARG A 353 48.58 -10.58 11.74
CA ARG A 353 47.99 -9.33 11.21
C ARG A 353 47.12 -9.59 9.99
N GLU A 354 47.57 -10.45 9.09
CA GLU A 354 46.89 -10.76 7.84
C GLU A 354 45.62 -11.59 8.12
N GLN A 355 45.69 -12.55 9.04
CA GLN A 355 44.51 -13.28 9.50
C GLN A 355 43.49 -12.37 10.20
N ASN A 356 43.92 -11.50 11.11
CA ASN A 356 42.99 -10.62 11.84
C ASN A 356 42.34 -9.58 10.90
N LYS A 357 43.08 -9.12 9.88
CA LYS A 357 42.53 -8.26 8.81
C LYS A 357 41.47 -9.01 7.99
N ARG A 358 41.77 -10.25 7.57
CA ARG A 358 40.83 -11.09 6.82
C ARG A 358 39.55 -11.39 7.63
N ARG A 359 39.65 -11.63 8.94
CA ARG A 359 38.49 -11.80 9.84
C ARG A 359 37.57 -10.57 9.89
N GLN A 360 38.10 -9.36 9.73
CA GLN A 360 37.29 -8.13 9.68
C GLN A 360 36.70 -7.88 8.29
N GLU A 361 37.37 -8.33 7.22
CA GLU A 361 36.93 -8.15 5.84
C GLU A 361 35.80 -9.11 5.45
N ILE A 362 35.86 -10.37 5.90
CA ILE A 362 34.85 -11.40 5.56
C ILE A 362 33.41 -10.96 5.88
N PRO A 363 33.07 -10.45 7.08
CA PRO A 363 31.70 -10.01 7.38
C PRO A 363 31.22 -8.87 6.47
N LEU A 364 32.12 -7.98 6.05
CA LEU A 364 31.80 -6.86 5.16
C LEU A 364 31.55 -7.36 3.71
N GLU A 365 32.32 -8.35 3.26
CA GLU A 365 32.10 -9.01 1.97
C GLU A 365 30.76 -9.76 1.94
N VAL A 366 30.45 -10.51 3.00
CA VAL A 366 29.17 -11.22 3.15
C VAL A 366 28.00 -10.24 3.13
N GLU A 367 28.07 -9.15 3.89
CA GLU A 367 27.03 -8.11 3.92
C GLU A 367 26.84 -7.44 2.54
N LYS A 368 27.94 -7.21 1.82
CA LYS A 368 27.89 -6.64 0.47
C LYS A 368 27.24 -7.60 -0.52
N LEU A 369 27.59 -8.89 -0.49
CA LEU A 369 26.98 -9.91 -1.34
C LEU A 369 25.49 -10.06 -1.04
N ARG A 370 25.10 -10.05 0.25
CA ARG A 370 23.68 -10.06 0.66
C ARG A 370 22.90 -8.87 0.11
N ARG A 371 23.47 -7.66 0.16
CA ARG A 371 22.85 -6.47 -0.45
C ARG A 371 22.75 -6.56 -1.97
N GLN A 372 23.76 -7.10 -2.65
CA GLN A 372 23.71 -7.31 -4.09
C GLN A 372 22.67 -8.36 -4.50
N MET A 373 22.44 -9.37 -3.67
CA MET A 373 21.35 -10.31 -3.85
C MET A 373 19.99 -9.62 -3.67
N GLU A 374 19.83 -8.76 -2.65
CA GLU A 374 18.62 -7.95 -2.44
C GLU A 374 18.36 -6.97 -3.61
N GLU A 375 19.40 -6.40 -4.21
CA GLU A 375 19.27 -5.50 -5.37
C GLU A 375 18.97 -6.25 -6.68
N LYS A 376 19.42 -7.51 -6.80
CA LYS A 376 19.11 -8.40 -7.94
C LYS A 376 17.80 -9.18 -7.75
N ASP A 377 17.14 -9.02 -6.62
CA ASP A 377 15.83 -9.58 -6.28
C ASP A 377 14.68 -8.84 -7.00
N ASP A 378 14.71 -8.81 -8.33
CA ASP A 378 13.58 -8.38 -9.16
C ASP A 378 12.62 -9.54 -9.46
N PHE A 379 12.94 -10.76 -9.00
CA PHE A 379 12.28 -12.02 -9.36
C PHE A 379 11.66 -12.70 -8.14
N GLY A 380 10.62 -12.07 -7.57
CA GLY A 380 9.56 -12.73 -6.80
C GLY A 380 9.96 -13.94 -5.95
N TYR A 381 10.78 -13.75 -4.91
CA TYR A 381 11.02 -14.82 -3.93
C TYR A 381 9.79 -15.09 -3.06
N ILE A 382 9.65 -16.35 -2.65
CA ILE A 382 8.74 -16.77 -1.59
C ILE A 382 9.49 -16.65 -0.27
N TYR A 383 9.23 -15.60 0.49
CA TYR A 383 9.63 -15.55 1.89
C TYR A 383 8.64 -16.40 2.69
N VAL A 384 9.04 -17.63 3.05
CA VAL A 384 8.36 -18.40 4.09
C VAL A 384 9.03 -18.04 5.40
N SER A 385 8.45 -17.05 6.12
CA SER A 385 8.87 -16.64 7.46
C SER A 385 7.98 -17.24 8.53
#